data_AF-A0A7W8E6I1-F1
#
_entry.id   AF-A0A7W8E6I1-F1
#
_cell.length_a   1.000
_cell.length_b   1.000
_cell.length_c   1.000
_cell.angle_alpha   90.00
_cell.angle_beta   90.00
_cell.angle_gamma   90.00
#
_symmetry.space_group_name_H-M   'P 1'
#
loop_
_entity.id
_entity.type
_entity.pdbx_description
1 polymer ?
#
loop_
_entity_poly.entity_id
_entity_poly.type
_entity_poly.pdbx_seq_one_letter_code
_entity_poly.pdbx_strand_id
1 'polypeptide(L)'
;MIDLLVKEQSAGTRIWIAAGVTDMRRGFQGLAAQVQTALEQQPYSGHIFIFRGRRGDMVKLLWFDGDGLCLFQKRLERGRFVWPQASSGTVSLSRAQLSMLLEGIDWRAPLRTAERVMSV
;
A
#
# COMPACT_ATOMS: atom_id res chain seq x y z
N MET A 1 13.98 7.49 3.96
CA MET A 1 12.59 8.01 4.02
C MET A 1 11.57 6.89 3.83
N ILE A 2 11.62 6.10 2.74
CA ILE A 2 10.78 4.88 2.59
C ILE A 2 11.04 3.88 3.71
N ASP A 3 12.31 3.66 4.07
CA ASP A 3 12.66 2.77 5.18
C ASP A 3 12.11 3.21 6.54
N LEU A 4 11.98 4.53 6.79
CA LEU A 4 11.37 5.01 8.03
C LEU A 4 9.88 4.69 8.04
N LEU A 5 9.17 5.01 6.95
CA LEU A 5 7.75 4.71 6.80
C LEU A 5 7.44 3.22 7.02
N VAL A 6 8.31 2.33 6.53
CA VAL A 6 8.15 0.87 6.67
C VAL A 6 8.57 0.37 8.05
N LYS A 7 9.56 1.01 8.69
CA LYS A 7 10.08 0.60 10.02
C LYS A 7 9.20 1.07 11.17
N GLU A 8 8.55 2.23 11.07
CA GLU A 8 7.71 2.80 12.13
C GLU A 8 6.38 2.04 12.34
N GLN A 9 6.08 1.06 11.48
CA GLN A 9 4.85 0.29 11.61
C GLN A 9 4.96 -0.76 12.71
N SER A 10 3.92 -0.86 13.54
CA SER A 10 3.80 -1.90 14.57
C SER A 10 3.73 -3.31 13.96
N ALA A 11 4.08 -4.34 14.73
CA ALA A 11 4.00 -5.73 14.26
C ALA A 11 2.58 -6.17 13.86
N GLY A 12 1.54 -5.50 14.38
CA GLY A 12 0.13 -5.75 14.05
C GLY A 12 -0.40 -4.95 12.85
N THR A 13 0.39 -4.02 12.29
CA THR A 13 -0.04 -3.18 11.17
C THR A 13 -0.21 -4.03 9.91
N ARG A 14 -1.45 -4.08 9.40
CA ARG A 14 -1.75 -4.68 8.09
C ARG A 14 -1.56 -3.65 6.99
N ILE A 15 -1.10 -4.12 5.83
CA ILE A 15 -0.88 -3.30 4.63
C ILE A 15 -1.82 -3.81 3.55
N TRP A 16 -2.70 -2.95 3.06
CA TRP A 16 -3.73 -3.29 2.10
C TRP A 16 -3.55 -2.49 0.81
N ILE A 17 -3.45 -3.19 -0.32
CA ILE A 17 -3.67 -2.59 -1.64
C ILE A 17 -5.16 -2.60 -1.92
N ALA A 18 -5.72 -1.43 -2.25
CA ALA A 18 -7.04 -1.32 -2.86
C ALA A 18 -6.98 -1.77 -4.32
N ALA A 19 -7.72 -2.80 -4.69
CA ALA A 19 -7.86 -3.22 -6.08
C ALA A 19 -8.56 -2.14 -6.92
N GLY A 20 -8.42 -2.22 -8.25
CA GLY A 20 -8.99 -1.23 -9.16
C GLY A 20 -8.22 0.09 -9.23
N VAL A 21 -8.92 1.17 -9.58
CA VAL A 21 -8.35 2.50 -9.85
C VAL A 21 -8.96 3.54 -8.93
N THR A 22 -8.09 4.36 -8.33
CA THR A 22 -8.51 5.46 -7.45
C THR A 22 -8.36 6.81 -8.14
N ASP A 23 -9.34 7.70 -7.93
CA ASP A 23 -9.19 9.12 -8.25
C ASP A 23 -8.15 9.75 -7.31
N MET A 24 -6.98 10.07 -7.88
CA MET A 24 -5.85 10.62 -7.14
C MET A 24 -6.02 12.10 -6.74
N ARG A 25 -7.12 12.75 -7.10
CA ARG A 25 -7.48 14.08 -6.58
C ARG A 25 -7.97 14.03 -5.13
N ARG A 26 -8.39 12.85 -4.65
CA ARG A 26 -8.86 12.67 -3.27
C ARG A 26 -7.73 12.91 -2.25
N GLY A 27 -8.01 13.77 -1.28
CA GLY A 27 -7.19 13.95 -0.07
C GLY A 27 -7.61 13.00 1.05
N PHE A 28 -7.26 13.34 2.29
CA PHE A 28 -7.53 12.52 3.48
C PHE A 28 -8.97 11.99 3.57
N GLN A 29 -9.96 12.90 3.52
CA GLN A 29 -11.37 12.55 3.71
C GLN A 29 -11.91 11.65 2.60
N GLY A 30 -11.58 11.97 1.34
CA GLY A 30 -12.03 11.17 0.19
C GLY A 30 -11.43 9.77 0.16
N LEU A 31 -10.17 9.63 0.59
CA LEU A 31 -9.52 8.32 0.69
C LEU A 31 -10.03 7.53 1.91
N ALA A 32 -10.21 8.19 3.07
CA ALA A 32 -10.78 7.55 4.26
C ALA A 32 -12.21 7.02 3.99
N ALA A 33 -13.04 7.82 3.30
CA ALA A 33 -14.36 7.37 2.86
C ALA A 33 -14.28 6.17 1.92
N GLN A 34 -13.29 6.12 1.03
CA GLN A 34 -13.06 4.96 0.16
C GLN A 34 -12.62 3.71 0.95
N VAL A 35 -11.79 3.88 1.99
CA VAL A 35 -11.44 2.77 2.90
C VAL A 35 -12.69 2.18 3.54
N GLN A 36 -13.58 3.03 4.05
CA GLN A 36 -14.82 2.57 4.69
C GLN A 36 -15.78 1.90 3.70
N THR A 37 -16.00 2.51 2.55
CA THR A 37 -17.07 2.10 1.63
C THR A 37 -16.67 1.02 0.64
N ALA A 38 -15.45 1.09 0.09
CA ALA A 38 -15.00 0.17 -0.97
C ALA A 38 -14.15 -0.99 -0.43
N LEU A 39 -13.46 -0.79 0.70
CA LEU A 39 -12.62 -1.83 1.31
C LEU A 39 -13.28 -2.44 2.54
N GLU A 40 -14.36 -1.85 3.05
CA GLU A 40 -15.06 -2.26 4.28
C GLU A 40 -14.10 -2.35 5.48
N GLN A 41 -13.19 -1.38 5.59
CA GLN A 41 -12.19 -1.30 6.66
C GLN A 41 -12.34 0.00 7.47
N GLN A 42 -11.74 0.03 8.66
CA GLN A 42 -11.67 1.24 9.49
C GLN A 42 -10.43 2.09 9.11
N PRO A 43 -10.57 3.29 8.51
CA PRO A 43 -9.43 4.16 8.15
C PRO A 43 -8.56 4.60 9.33
N TYR A 44 -9.12 4.62 10.55
CA TYR A 44 -8.40 5.01 11.77
C TYR A 44 -7.77 3.82 12.54
N SER A 45 -7.67 2.65 11.90
CA SER A 45 -7.16 1.42 12.54
C SER A 45 -5.65 1.34 12.72
N GLY A 46 -4.89 2.32 12.20
CA GLY A 46 -3.44 2.23 12.11
C GLY A 46 -2.92 1.26 11.02
N HIS A 47 -3.81 0.73 10.18
CA HIS A 47 -3.44 0.00 8.98
C HIS A 47 -3.04 0.94 7.84
N ILE A 48 -2.22 0.43 6.92
CA ILE A 48 -1.83 1.17 5.71
C ILE A 48 -2.74 0.77 4.57
N PHE A 49 -3.35 1.76 3.92
CA PHE A 49 -4.16 1.59 2.72
C PHE A 49 -3.46 2.24 1.52
N ILE A 50 -3.24 1.46 0.47
CA ILE A 50 -2.49 1.83 -0.71
C ILE A 50 -3.44 1.94 -1.89
N PHE A 51 -3.36 3.06 -2.59
CA PHE A 51 -4.18 3.37 -3.75
C PHE A 51 -3.29 3.64 -4.95
N ARG A 52 -3.78 3.34 -6.16
CA ARG A 52 -3.08 3.61 -7.43
C ARG A 52 -3.97 4.32 -8.43
N GLY A 53 -3.42 5.31 -9.10
CA GLY A 53 -4.14 6.10 -10.10
C GLY A 53 -4.29 5.36 -11.42
N ARG A 54 -5.18 5.84 -12.30
CA ARG A 54 -5.45 5.19 -13.61
C ARG A 54 -4.20 5.10 -14.50
N ARG A 55 -3.40 6.18 -14.51
CA ARG A 55 -2.13 6.23 -15.25
C ARG A 55 -1.08 5.30 -14.63
N GLY A 56 -1.21 4.99 -13.35
CA GLY A 56 -0.45 3.95 -12.69
C GLY A 56 0.99 4.30 -12.35
N ASP A 57 1.42 5.52 -12.65
CA ASP A 57 2.70 6.09 -12.23
C ASP A 57 2.62 6.76 -10.85
N MET A 58 1.45 6.77 -10.22
CA MET A 58 1.22 7.40 -8.91
C MET A 58 0.54 6.45 -7.92
N VAL A 59 1.05 6.45 -6.69
CA VAL A 59 0.42 5.82 -5.52
C VAL A 59 0.24 6.80 -4.37
N LYS A 60 -0.77 6.52 -3.56
CA LYS A 60 -1.00 7.17 -2.26
C LYS A 60 -1.12 6.11 -1.17
N LEU A 61 -0.51 6.38 -0.02
CA LEU A 61 -0.59 5.56 1.19
C LEU A 61 -1.28 6.39 2.27
N LEU A 62 -2.38 5.88 2.83
CA LEU A 62 -3.13 6.48 3.93
C LEU A 62 -3.02 5.60 5.17
N TRP A 63 -2.72 6.18 6.32
CA TRP A 63 -2.79 5.51 7.63
C TRP A 63 -3.09 6.51 8.73
N PHE A 64 -3.46 6.02 9.91
CA PHE A 64 -3.62 6.83 11.12
C PHE A 64 -2.46 6.50 12.07
N ASP A 65 -1.74 7.49 12.57
CA ASP A 65 -0.57 7.28 13.45
C ASP A 65 -0.91 7.27 14.95
N GLY A 66 -2.16 7.55 15.31
CA GLY A 66 -2.63 7.68 16.69
C GLY A 66 -3.18 9.07 16.99
N ASP A 67 -2.59 10.10 16.37
CA ASP A 67 -2.97 11.50 16.56
C ASP A 67 -3.60 12.09 15.30
N GLY A 68 -3.25 11.59 14.12
CA GLY A 68 -3.71 12.12 12.85
C GLY A 68 -3.71 11.13 11.69
N LEU A 69 -4.46 11.49 10.65
CA LEU A 69 -4.34 10.82 9.35
C LEU A 69 -3.08 11.32 8.65
N CYS A 70 -2.26 10.38 8.21
CA CYS A 70 -1.05 10.61 7.44
C CYS A 70 -1.28 10.21 5.99
N LEU A 71 -0.70 10.98 5.06
CA LEU A 71 -0.79 10.71 3.62
C LEU A 71 0.59 10.84 3.00
N PHE A 72 1.05 9.75 2.41
CA PHE A 72 2.23 9.74 1.57
C PHE A 72 1.83 9.60 0.10
N GLN A 73 2.47 10.37 -0.77
CA GLN A 73 2.24 10.32 -2.22
C GLN A 73 3.58 10.13 -2.94
N LYS A 74 3.65 9.14 -3.83
CA LYS A 74 4.81 8.93 -4.70
C LYS A 74 4.40 8.87 -6.15
N ARG A 75 5.16 9.56 -7.00
CA ARG A 75 5.09 9.43 -8.46
C ARG A 75 6.40 8.83 -8.98
N LEU A 76 6.32 7.90 -9.91
CA LEU A 76 7.48 7.44 -10.67
C LEU A 76 7.75 8.41 -11.82
N GLU A 77 9.00 8.78 -12.03
CA GLU A 77 9.39 9.56 -13.22
C GLU A 77 9.34 8.70 -14.50
N ARG A 78 9.48 7.38 -14.36
CA ARG A 78 9.35 6.40 -15.46
C ARG A 78 8.70 5.12 -14.99
N GLY A 79 7.95 4.46 -15.87
CA GLY A 79 7.30 3.19 -15.58
C GLY A 79 5.95 3.35 -14.86
N ARG A 80 5.44 2.24 -14.33
CA ARG A 80 4.15 2.17 -13.63
C ARG A 80 4.26 1.19 -12.47
N PHE A 81 3.56 1.48 -11.38
CA PHE A 81 3.34 0.54 -10.29
C PHE A 81 2.54 -0.67 -10.80
N VAL A 82 3.04 -1.85 -10.48
CA VAL A 82 2.36 -3.12 -10.68
C VAL A 82 1.20 -3.21 -9.70
N TRP A 83 0.02 -3.55 -10.21
CA TRP A 83 -1.22 -3.55 -9.45
C TRP A 83 -1.96 -4.88 -9.60
N PRO A 84 -2.78 -5.29 -8.61
CA PRO A 84 -3.66 -6.45 -8.76
C PRO A 84 -4.58 -6.28 -9.97
N GLN A 85 -4.87 -7.38 -10.68
CA GLN A 85 -5.77 -7.35 -11.83
C GLN A 85 -7.25 -7.27 -11.43
N ALA A 86 -7.58 -7.55 -10.17
CA ALA A 86 -8.93 -7.42 -9.66
C ALA A 86 -9.46 -5.98 -9.82
N SER A 87 -10.73 -5.87 -10.19
CA SER A 87 -11.43 -4.59 -10.32
C SER A 87 -11.94 -4.03 -8.99
N SER A 88 -12.03 -4.86 -7.95
CA SER A 88 -12.48 -4.51 -6.59
C SER A 88 -11.85 -5.42 -5.52
N GLY A 89 -11.96 -5.03 -4.25
CA GLY A 89 -11.42 -5.76 -3.10
C GLY A 89 -10.04 -5.28 -2.62
N THR A 90 -9.39 -6.08 -1.77
CA THR A 90 -8.07 -5.79 -1.19
C THR A 90 -7.09 -6.93 -1.36
N VAL A 91 -5.79 -6.60 -1.43
CA VAL A 91 -4.69 -7.57 -1.34
C VAL A 91 -3.77 -7.15 -0.20
N SER A 92 -3.45 -8.07 0.71
CA SER A 92 -2.51 -7.80 1.80
C SER A 92 -1.05 -7.86 1.31
N LEU A 93 -0.21 -6.95 1.77
CA LEU A 93 1.24 -6.97 1.53
C LEU A 93 2.03 -7.24 2.81
N SER A 94 3.17 -7.91 2.64
CA SER A 94 4.27 -7.82 3.61
C SER A 94 5.01 -6.48 3.51
N ARG A 95 5.78 -6.13 4.54
CA ARG A 95 6.65 -4.94 4.52
C ARG A 95 7.66 -4.95 3.38
N ALA A 96 8.22 -6.12 3.07
CA ALA A 96 9.14 -6.28 1.94
C ALA A 96 8.45 -5.99 0.60
N GLN A 97 7.21 -6.48 0.42
CA GLN A 97 6.42 -6.18 -0.77
C GLN A 97 6.03 -4.71 -0.86
N LEU A 98 5.76 -4.04 0.26
CA LEU A 98 5.58 -2.60 0.28
C LEU A 98 6.84 -1.86 -0.20
N SER A 99 8.04 -2.25 0.27
CA SER A 99 9.29 -1.64 -0.22
C SER A 99 9.45 -1.84 -1.73
N MET A 100 9.32 -3.09 -2.20
CA MET A 100 9.39 -3.43 -3.63
C MET A 100 8.40 -2.59 -4.45
N LEU A 101 7.14 -2.52 -4.02
CA LEU A 101 6.13 -1.69 -4.67
C LEU A 101 6.58 -0.23 -4.73
N LEU A 102 7.02 0.35 -3.62
CA LEU A 102 7.42 1.75 -3.56
C LEU A 102 8.64 2.03 -4.43
N GLU A 103 9.52 1.05 -4.67
CA GLU A 103 10.64 1.13 -5.61
C GLU A 103 10.24 0.94 -7.08
N GLY A 104 8.98 0.58 -7.35
CA GLY A 104 8.49 0.29 -8.71
C GLY A 104 8.79 -1.14 -9.17
N ILE A 105 9.19 -2.02 -8.27
CA ILE A 105 9.48 -3.44 -8.51
C ILE A 105 8.17 -4.26 -8.46
N ASP A 106 8.07 -5.32 -9.26
CA ASP A 106 6.95 -6.26 -9.18
C ASP A 106 6.98 -7.04 -7.86
N TRP A 107 6.06 -6.69 -6.96
CA TRP A 107 5.95 -7.24 -5.61
C TRP A 107 5.21 -8.59 -5.55
N ARG A 108 4.57 -9.03 -6.64
CA ARG A 108 3.66 -10.19 -6.64
C ARG A 108 4.39 -11.52 -6.59
N ALA A 109 5.58 -11.59 -7.16
CA ALA A 109 6.37 -12.83 -7.24
C ALA A 109 7.85 -12.56 -6.88
N PRO A 110 8.14 -12.21 -5.62
CA PRO A 110 9.52 -12.06 -5.19
C PRO A 110 10.23 -13.41 -5.25
N LEU A 111 11.29 -13.51 -6.06
CA LEU A 111 12.12 -14.71 -6.15
C LEU A 111 13.08 -14.74 -4.96
N ARG A 112 13.12 -15.87 -4.25
CA ARG A 112 14.18 -16.14 -3.27
C ARG A 112 15.38 -16.76 -3.99
N THR A 113 16.56 -16.25 -3.70
CA THR A 113 17.82 -16.81 -4.22
C THR A 113 18.26 -18.08 -3.47
N ALA A 114 17.65 -18.37 -2.32
CA ALA A 114 17.92 -19.57 -1.53
C ALA A 114 16.65 -20.02 -0.77
N GLU A 115 16.54 -21.33 -0.50
CA GLU A 115 15.46 -21.88 0.32
C GLU A 115 15.61 -21.42 1.78
N ARG A 116 14.47 -21.38 2.48
CA ARG A 116 14.47 -21.08 3.92
C ARG A 116 15.07 -22.28 4.63
N VAL A 117 16.18 -22.10 5.34
CA VAL A 117 16.66 -23.11 6.28
C VAL A 117 15.60 -23.25 7.36
N MET A 118 14.88 -24.37 7.36
CA MET A 118 13.98 -24.70 8.46
C MET A 118 14.85 -25.04 9.66
N SER A 119 14.72 -24.27 10.74
CA SER A 119 15.27 -24.69 12.03
C SER A 119 14.46 -25.88 12.51
N VAL A 120 15.12 -27.04 12.61
CA VAL A 120 14.63 -28.21 13.35
C VAL A 120 14.65 -27.91 14.84
#